data_AF-A0A510K3W7-F1
#
_entry.id   AF-A0A510K3W7-F1
#
_cell.length_a   1.000
_cell.length_b   1.000
_cell.length_c   1.000
_cell.angle_alpha   90.00
_cell.angle_beta   90.00
_cell.angle_gamma   90.00
#
_symmetry.space_group_name_H-M   'P 1'
#
loop_
_entity.id
_entity.type
_entity.pdbx_description
1 polymer ?
#
loop_
_entity_poly.entity_id
_entity_poly.type
_entity_poly.pdbx_seq_one_letter_code
_entity_poly.pdbx_strand_id
1 'polypeptide(L)'
;MKILKYLLSLVLIVLIMLLFSVMFSSNIVSYMTKTKHSEFENVKFSIKNSEMNFDNFVVNGKSLGKGRATVGVVRTGLFNLVPKLTLSNLKLEDVNLDGIYKEKSSHIDTFTDKINSLTTQEKADKSTADFIKETTNKVTTLTTNTDNFINSKLRENIEKVNVLKQDYVGLTDLKSKAQKIVELNNEIKPLAKAINVEKENIEKNISEIEMERNIALTNISDNLTKLEKEISLNDFNNINSNNNAQNMNLYIFLDKGKDLETSLNTALKATALIKEIKDLNMRISDININDGKIVARGLDGSNVQVNGEVLLENNAKSLIKGLNNGYEITYNKDNFTSKTLFAANKISSVIEYAKNDLLEGKVIKLASELVLENNNFKNLNHTVLTDEEKTLLTQKIENLRNNNYQQIMTKYEEDNKNIEALIDNVYVQKNKLDKLQKDLLSLGTIIKFEQPTNNAAAENNNQTNNSTINILNNSNNNTDNNIKNQNENQNSNKINIGNR
;
A
#
# COMPACT_ATOMS: atom_id res chain seq x y z
N MET A 1 -77.30 -20.78 42.37
CA MET A 1 -76.77 -20.93 40.99
C MET A 1 -75.87 -19.78 40.54
N LYS A 2 -76.26 -18.50 40.69
CA LYS A 2 -75.43 -17.33 40.29
C LYS A 2 -74.08 -17.25 41.03
N ILE A 3 -74.08 -17.44 42.35
CA ILE A 3 -72.85 -17.44 43.19
C ILE A 3 -71.86 -18.54 42.79
N LEU A 4 -72.35 -19.74 42.46
CA LEU A 4 -71.51 -20.85 42.01
C LEU A 4 -70.86 -20.57 40.64
N LYS A 5 -71.56 -19.86 39.74
CA LYS A 5 -70.98 -19.40 38.47
C LYS A 5 -69.88 -18.36 38.68
N TYR A 6 -70.06 -17.41 39.60
CA TYR A 6 -69.02 -16.43 39.94
C TYR A 6 -67.82 -17.09 40.62
N LEU A 7 -68.04 -18.05 41.52
CA LEU A 7 -66.97 -18.81 42.17
C LEU A 7 -66.20 -19.66 41.16
N LEU A 8 -66.90 -20.35 40.26
CA LEU A 8 -66.28 -21.13 39.18
C LEU A 8 -65.49 -20.23 38.23
N SER A 9 -66.01 -19.04 37.89
CA SER A 9 -65.29 -18.05 37.09
C SER A 9 -64.04 -17.52 37.81
N LEU A 10 -64.12 -17.28 39.12
CA LEU A 10 -62.98 -16.84 39.93
C LEU A 10 -61.92 -17.94 40.01
N VAL A 11 -62.32 -19.18 40.29
CA VAL A 11 -61.42 -20.35 40.31
C VAL A 11 -60.78 -20.55 38.94
N LEU A 12 -61.53 -20.38 37.85
CA LEU A 12 -61.00 -20.46 36.49
C LEU A 12 -59.99 -19.33 36.21
N ILE A 13 -60.27 -18.10 36.62
CA ILE A 13 -59.34 -16.97 36.49
C ILE A 13 -58.08 -17.20 37.31
N VAL A 14 -58.19 -17.68 38.55
CA VAL A 14 -57.04 -18.01 39.41
C VAL A 14 -56.24 -19.18 38.82
N LEU A 15 -56.91 -20.22 38.31
CA LEU A 15 -56.27 -21.34 37.63
C LEU A 15 -55.53 -20.88 36.37
N ILE A 16 -56.15 -19.99 35.57
CA ILE A 16 -55.51 -19.35 34.42
C ILE A 16 -54.31 -18.54 34.88
N MET A 17 -54.42 -17.68 35.91
CA MET A 17 -53.29 -16.91 36.41
C MET A 17 -52.16 -17.80 36.93
N LEU A 18 -52.46 -18.90 37.62
CA LEU A 18 -51.46 -19.86 38.10
C LEU A 18 -50.80 -20.61 36.94
N LEU A 19 -51.58 -21.07 35.96
CA LEU A 19 -51.06 -21.75 34.76
C LEU A 19 -50.20 -20.81 33.91
N PHE A 20 -50.61 -19.55 33.74
CA PHE A 20 -49.80 -18.52 33.09
C PHE A 20 -48.54 -18.21 33.89
N SER A 21 -48.63 -18.07 35.23
CA SER A 21 -47.46 -17.81 36.09
C SER A 21 -46.43 -18.95 36.03
N VAL A 22 -46.88 -20.20 35.94
CA VAL A 22 -46.01 -21.37 35.78
C VAL A 22 -45.46 -21.43 34.35
N MET A 23 -46.29 -21.20 33.33
CA MET A 23 -45.87 -21.18 31.90
C MET A 23 -44.78 -20.14 31.59
N PHE A 24 -44.71 -19.05 32.36
CA PHE A 24 -43.72 -17.98 32.20
C PHE A 24 -42.65 -17.97 33.30
N SER A 25 -42.21 -19.14 33.74
CA SER A 25 -41.00 -19.26 34.56
C SER A 25 -39.74 -19.17 33.69
N SER A 26 -38.62 -18.72 34.27
CA SER A 26 -37.31 -18.65 33.60
C SER A 26 -36.93 -19.97 32.90
N ASN A 27 -37.22 -21.11 33.55
CA ASN A 27 -36.92 -22.44 33.01
C ASN A 27 -37.71 -22.75 31.73
N ILE A 28 -38.99 -22.35 31.67
CA ILE A 28 -39.83 -22.60 30.50
C ILE A 28 -39.47 -21.65 29.36
N VAL A 29 -39.19 -20.38 29.64
CA VAL A 29 -38.71 -19.42 28.63
C VAL A 29 -37.39 -19.89 28.03
N SER A 30 -36.44 -20.35 28.87
CA SER A 30 -35.18 -20.95 28.41
C SER A 30 -35.42 -22.17 27.51
N TYR A 31 -36.25 -23.12 27.95
CA TYR A 31 -36.57 -24.32 27.16
C TYR A 31 -37.23 -23.99 25.81
N MET A 32 -38.18 -23.05 25.77
CA MET A 32 -38.93 -22.68 24.56
C MET A 32 -38.12 -21.83 23.57
N THR A 33 -37.07 -21.15 24.03
CA THR A 33 -36.15 -20.37 23.17
C THR A 33 -34.94 -21.17 22.70
N LYS A 34 -34.69 -22.35 23.27
CA LYS A 34 -33.65 -23.27 22.83
C LYS A 34 -34.02 -23.95 21.51
N THR A 35 -33.09 -23.97 20.57
CA THR A 35 -33.23 -24.68 19.30
C THR A 35 -32.01 -25.59 19.07
N LYS A 36 -32.02 -26.38 18.00
CA LYS A 36 -30.83 -27.17 17.60
C LYS A 36 -29.60 -26.29 17.34
N HIS A 37 -29.82 -25.05 16.92
CA HIS A 37 -28.79 -24.13 16.43
C HIS A 37 -28.63 -22.90 17.33
N SER A 38 -29.36 -22.80 18.43
CA SER A 38 -29.28 -21.64 19.31
C SER A 38 -29.68 -21.94 20.75
N GLU A 39 -29.06 -21.23 21.69
CA GLU A 39 -29.37 -21.34 23.13
C GLU A 39 -29.14 -20.00 23.83
N PHE A 40 -30.05 -19.62 24.73
CA PHE A 40 -29.80 -18.56 25.70
C PHE A 40 -29.39 -19.16 27.03
N GLU A 41 -28.22 -18.78 27.53
CA GLU A 41 -27.64 -19.32 28.75
C GLU A 41 -28.07 -18.46 29.96
N ASN A 42 -28.37 -19.13 31.08
CA ASN A 42 -28.73 -18.50 32.36
C ASN A 42 -29.90 -17.48 32.28
N VAL A 43 -30.95 -17.82 31.54
CA VAL A 43 -32.13 -16.96 31.34
C VAL A 43 -32.79 -16.61 32.67
N LYS A 44 -33.05 -15.33 32.89
CA LYS A 44 -33.90 -14.78 33.96
C LYS A 44 -35.06 -14.02 33.34
N PHE A 45 -36.28 -14.46 33.59
CA PHE A 45 -37.48 -13.84 33.02
C PHE A 45 -38.26 -13.02 34.06
N SER A 46 -38.73 -11.84 33.65
CA SER A 46 -39.60 -10.96 34.42
C SER A 46 -40.98 -10.89 33.78
N ILE A 47 -41.99 -11.50 34.43
CA ILE A 47 -43.40 -11.43 34.00
C ILE A 47 -43.88 -9.96 33.96
N LYS A 48 -43.48 -9.15 34.96
CA LYS A 48 -43.90 -7.74 35.06
C LYS A 48 -43.50 -6.91 33.84
N ASN A 49 -42.30 -7.14 33.33
CA ASN A 49 -41.75 -6.38 32.21
C ASN A 49 -41.89 -7.12 30.87
N SER A 50 -42.35 -8.37 30.89
CA SER A 50 -42.30 -9.29 29.75
C SER A 50 -40.89 -9.35 29.13
N GLU A 51 -39.85 -9.33 29.97
CA GLU A 51 -38.46 -9.21 29.55
C GLU A 51 -37.63 -10.40 30.07
N MET A 52 -36.79 -10.97 29.20
CA MET A 52 -35.75 -11.91 29.59
C MET A 52 -34.39 -11.23 29.57
N ASN A 53 -33.56 -11.52 30.56
CA ASN A 53 -32.12 -11.26 30.58
C ASN A 53 -31.37 -12.59 30.51
N PHE A 54 -30.20 -12.61 29.89
CA PHE A 54 -29.38 -13.81 29.73
C PHE A 54 -27.90 -13.45 29.73
N ASP A 55 -27.06 -14.41 30.15
CA ASP A 55 -25.61 -14.20 30.25
C ASP A 55 -24.92 -14.41 28.89
N ASN A 56 -25.54 -15.19 28.01
CA ASN A 56 -25.01 -15.44 26.67
C ASN A 56 -26.12 -15.87 25.70
N PHE A 57 -26.02 -15.47 24.45
CA PHE A 57 -26.79 -16.02 23.35
C PHE A 57 -25.87 -16.76 22.38
N VAL A 58 -25.98 -18.08 22.33
CA VAL A 58 -25.19 -18.93 21.44
C VAL A 58 -25.96 -19.17 20.16
N VAL A 59 -25.34 -18.92 18.99
CA VAL A 59 -25.91 -19.21 17.66
C VAL A 59 -24.89 -19.98 16.85
N ASN A 60 -25.24 -21.18 16.39
CA ASN A 60 -24.34 -22.09 15.65
C ASN A 60 -22.98 -22.32 16.35
N GLY A 61 -22.97 -22.35 17.68
CA GLY A 61 -21.76 -22.48 18.50
C GLY A 61 -20.99 -21.17 18.73
N LYS A 62 -21.45 -20.05 18.17
CA LYS A 62 -20.86 -18.71 18.35
C LYS A 62 -21.48 -18.04 19.56
N SER A 63 -20.65 -17.57 20.49
CA SER A 63 -21.10 -16.74 21.61
C SER A 63 -21.37 -15.31 21.14
N LEU A 64 -22.61 -14.87 21.26
CA LEU A 64 -23.05 -13.51 20.93
C LEU A 64 -23.27 -12.64 22.17
N GLY A 65 -22.64 -13.01 23.29
CA GLY A 65 -22.60 -12.19 24.49
C GLY A 65 -23.93 -12.12 25.25
N LYS A 66 -23.89 -11.37 26.35
CA LYS A 66 -25.03 -11.17 27.25
C LYS A 66 -26.06 -10.24 26.63
N GLY A 67 -27.26 -10.25 27.16
CA GLY A 67 -28.29 -9.37 26.62
C GLY A 67 -29.66 -9.48 27.26
N ARG A 68 -30.61 -8.85 26.58
CA ARG A 68 -32.02 -8.86 26.96
C ARG A 68 -32.95 -8.86 25.76
N ALA A 69 -34.17 -9.35 25.95
CA ALA A 69 -35.21 -9.33 24.92
C ALA A 69 -36.61 -9.23 25.54
N THR A 70 -37.54 -8.61 24.82
CA THR A 70 -38.96 -8.66 25.16
C THR A 70 -39.57 -9.95 24.63
N VAL A 71 -40.22 -10.71 25.52
CA VAL A 71 -40.86 -11.99 25.22
C VAL A 71 -42.36 -11.76 25.01
N GLY A 72 -42.84 -12.11 23.81
CA GLY A 72 -44.25 -12.20 23.47
C GLY A 72 -44.67 -13.65 23.21
N VAL A 73 -45.98 -13.87 23.11
CA VAL A 73 -46.55 -15.18 22.77
C VAL A 73 -47.56 -15.02 21.66
N VAL A 74 -47.36 -15.82 20.61
CA VAL A 74 -48.32 -15.98 19.52
C VAL A 74 -48.85 -17.40 19.53
N ARG A 75 -50.11 -17.58 19.18
CA ARG A 75 -50.73 -18.90 19.06
C ARG A 75 -50.66 -19.38 17.62
N THR A 76 -50.32 -20.65 17.43
CA THR A 76 -50.06 -21.27 16.12
C THR A 76 -50.72 -22.65 16.01
N GLY A 77 -50.73 -23.25 14.81
CA GLY A 77 -51.31 -24.56 14.53
C GLY A 77 -52.80 -24.53 14.16
N LEU A 78 -53.36 -25.68 13.78
CA LEU A 78 -54.80 -25.82 13.53
C LEU A 78 -55.55 -25.43 14.81
N PHE A 79 -56.47 -24.48 14.72
CA PHE A 79 -57.20 -23.86 15.84
C PHE A 79 -56.41 -22.91 16.77
N ASN A 80 -55.18 -22.51 16.44
CA ASN A 80 -54.38 -21.56 17.24
C ASN A 80 -54.24 -21.99 18.72
N LEU A 81 -53.88 -23.25 18.95
CA LEU A 81 -53.76 -23.83 20.30
C LEU A 81 -52.31 -23.98 20.78
N VAL A 82 -51.32 -23.94 19.87
CA VAL A 82 -49.91 -24.15 20.22
C VAL A 82 -49.24 -22.81 20.45
N PRO A 83 -48.86 -22.45 21.69
CA PRO A 83 -48.13 -21.21 21.97
C PRO A 83 -46.71 -21.30 21.40
N LYS A 84 -46.26 -20.25 20.71
CA LYS A 84 -44.88 -20.05 20.28
C LYS A 84 -44.38 -18.71 20.82
N LEU A 85 -43.17 -18.71 21.39
CA LEU A 85 -42.55 -17.48 21.87
C LEU A 85 -42.08 -16.62 20.68
N THR A 86 -42.22 -15.31 20.85
CA THR A 86 -41.66 -14.29 19.95
C THR A 86 -40.72 -13.40 20.75
N LEU A 87 -39.58 -13.06 20.19
CA LEU A 87 -38.63 -12.13 20.76
C LEU A 87 -38.64 -10.83 19.95
N SER A 88 -38.61 -9.71 20.65
CA SER A 88 -38.49 -8.36 20.08
C SER A 88 -37.54 -7.54 20.92
N ASN A 89 -36.98 -6.47 20.35
CA ASN A 89 -36.01 -5.61 21.02
C ASN A 89 -34.85 -6.42 21.63
N LEU A 90 -34.34 -7.41 20.89
CA LEU A 90 -33.21 -8.22 21.33
C LEU A 90 -31.95 -7.36 21.32
N LYS A 91 -31.40 -7.09 22.50
CA LYS A 91 -30.17 -6.32 22.67
C LYS A 91 -29.06 -7.22 23.15
N LEU A 92 -27.95 -7.24 22.40
CA LEU A 92 -26.73 -7.96 22.73
C LEU A 92 -25.61 -6.98 23.06
N GLU A 93 -24.91 -7.24 24.15
CA GLU A 93 -23.81 -6.43 24.66
C GLU A 93 -22.52 -7.26 24.68
N ASP A 94 -21.38 -6.58 24.59
CA ASP A 94 -20.03 -7.18 24.65
C ASP A 94 -19.77 -8.29 23.61
N VAL A 95 -20.42 -8.20 22.44
CA VAL A 95 -20.23 -9.16 21.35
C VAL A 95 -18.85 -8.97 20.72
N ASN A 96 -18.10 -10.05 20.54
CA ASN A 96 -16.80 -10.03 19.87
C ASN A 96 -16.97 -9.89 18.33
N LEU A 97 -17.29 -8.69 17.87
CA LEU A 97 -17.48 -8.38 16.45
C LEU A 97 -16.18 -8.57 15.64
N ASP A 98 -15.01 -8.31 16.23
CA ASP A 98 -13.72 -8.55 15.57
C ASP A 98 -13.53 -10.04 15.24
N GLY A 99 -13.89 -10.92 16.19
CA GLY A 99 -13.92 -12.36 15.97
C GLY A 99 -14.90 -12.78 14.85
N ILE A 100 -16.08 -12.16 14.81
CA ILE A 100 -17.11 -12.43 13.77
C ILE A 100 -16.61 -12.00 12.38
N TYR A 101 -15.96 -10.83 12.28
CA TYR A 101 -15.48 -10.31 10.99
C TYR A 101 -14.25 -11.06 10.47
N LYS A 102 -13.48 -11.72 11.35
CA LYS A 102 -12.32 -12.57 11.03
C LYS A 102 -12.67 -14.04 10.83
N GLU A 103 -13.90 -14.45 11.13
CA GLU A 103 -14.33 -15.83 10.97
C GLU A 103 -14.22 -16.26 9.51
N LYS A 104 -13.61 -17.42 9.22
CA LYS A 104 -13.42 -17.88 7.84
C LYS A 104 -14.76 -18.14 7.15
N SER A 105 -14.94 -17.55 5.98
CA SER A 105 -16.02 -17.88 5.06
C SER A 105 -15.42 -17.95 3.66
N SER A 106 -15.19 -19.15 3.14
CA SER A 106 -14.50 -19.34 1.86
C SER A 106 -15.10 -18.50 0.73
N HIS A 107 -16.42 -18.31 0.70
CA HIS A 107 -17.09 -17.52 -0.33
C HIS A 107 -16.84 -16.01 -0.19
N ILE A 108 -16.93 -15.47 1.03
CA ILE A 108 -16.67 -14.03 1.31
C ILE A 108 -15.17 -13.73 1.18
N ASP A 109 -14.33 -14.56 1.80
CA ASP A 109 -12.88 -14.40 1.84
C ASP A 109 -12.31 -14.43 0.41
N THR A 110 -12.75 -15.38 -0.42
CA THR A 110 -12.34 -15.44 -1.85
C THR A 110 -12.72 -14.16 -2.60
N PHE A 111 -13.91 -13.61 -2.34
CA PHE A 111 -14.35 -12.38 -2.99
C PHE A 111 -13.50 -11.18 -2.57
N THR A 112 -13.24 -11.02 -1.28
CA THR A 112 -12.50 -9.88 -0.72
C THR A 112 -11.00 -9.96 -1.03
N ASP A 113 -10.40 -11.15 -1.00
CA ASP A 113 -8.99 -11.36 -1.35
C ASP A 113 -8.71 -10.99 -2.80
N LYS A 114 -9.66 -11.28 -3.71
CA LYS A 114 -9.56 -10.86 -5.12
C LYS A 114 -9.56 -9.35 -5.27
N ILE A 115 -10.27 -8.60 -4.41
CA ILE A 115 -10.21 -7.13 -4.39
C ILE A 115 -8.81 -6.66 -3.98
N ASN A 116 -8.24 -7.24 -2.91
CA ASN A 116 -6.91 -6.87 -2.43
C ASN A 116 -5.83 -7.10 -3.49
N SER A 117 -5.94 -8.17 -4.30
CA SER A 117 -4.99 -8.45 -5.38
C SER A 117 -4.91 -7.37 -6.47
N LEU A 118 -5.90 -6.47 -6.54
CA LEU A 118 -5.96 -5.36 -7.49
C LEU A 118 -5.28 -4.07 -6.96
N THR A 119 -4.72 -4.09 -5.74
CA THR A 119 -4.26 -2.88 -5.02
C THR A 119 -2.75 -2.63 -5.04
N THR A 120 -1.94 -3.51 -5.64
CA THR A 120 -0.47 -3.45 -5.48
C THR A 120 0.17 -2.23 -6.15
N GLN A 121 0.83 -1.42 -5.33
CA GLN A 121 1.90 -0.50 -5.72
C GLN A 121 3.17 -0.93 -4.97
N GLU A 122 4.20 -1.33 -5.70
CA GLU A 122 5.52 -1.56 -5.11
C GLU A 122 6.10 -0.21 -4.66
N LYS A 123 6.55 -0.16 -3.40
CA LYS A 123 7.34 0.97 -2.90
C LYS A 123 8.76 0.79 -3.43
N ALA A 124 9.30 1.86 -4.01
CA ALA A 124 10.71 1.88 -4.37
C ALA A 124 11.57 2.01 -3.10
N ASP A 125 12.68 1.30 -3.08
CA ASP A 125 13.78 1.52 -2.15
C ASP A 125 14.51 2.84 -2.46
N LYS A 126 15.48 3.18 -1.60
CA LYS A 126 16.29 4.42 -1.56
C LYS A 126 16.62 5.01 -2.96
N SER A 127 16.43 6.32 -3.12
CA SER A 127 16.53 7.03 -4.42
C SER A 127 17.98 7.12 -4.96
N THR A 128 18.15 7.10 -6.30
CA THR A 128 19.44 7.38 -6.96
C THR A 128 20.06 8.69 -6.48
N ALA A 129 19.24 9.72 -6.26
CA ALA A 129 19.72 11.02 -5.80
C ALA A 129 20.35 10.96 -4.40
N ASP A 130 19.79 10.14 -3.51
CA ASP A 130 20.33 9.96 -2.16
C ASP A 130 21.69 9.27 -2.19
N PHE A 131 21.85 8.27 -3.07
CA PHE A 131 23.13 7.58 -3.28
C PHE A 131 24.19 8.50 -3.90
N ILE A 132 23.88 9.22 -4.99
CA ILE A 132 24.83 10.16 -5.62
C ILE A 132 25.34 11.20 -4.60
N LYS A 133 24.44 11.72 -3.76
CA LYS A 133 24.79 12.69 -2.72
C LYS A 133 25.72 12.09 -1.65
N GLU A 134 25.41 10.90 -1.15
CA GLU A 134 26.24 10.20 -0.16
C GLU A 134 27.65 9.94 -0.71
N THR A 135 27.73 9.51 -1.97
CA THR A 135 28.97 9.16 -2.63
C THR A 135 29.81 10.35 -3.02
N THR A 136 29.19 11.46 -3.43
CA THR A 136 29.90 12.73 -3.64
C THR A 136 30.70 13.13 -2.39
N ASN A 137 30.11 12.95 -1.21
CA ASN A 137 30.80 13.21 0.06
C ASN A 137 31.94 12.21 0.31
N LYS A 138 31.74 10.92 0.00
CA LYS A 138 32.79 9.89 0.10
C LYS A 138 33.98 10.20 -0.82
N VAL A 139 33.73 10.54 -2.10
CA VAL A 139 34.78 10.88 -3.08
C VAL A 139 35.55 12.14 -2.66
N THR A 140 34.87 13.14 -2.13
CA THR A 140 35.51 14.35 -1.59
C THR A 140 36.42 14.02 -0.40
N THR A 141 35.94 13.17 0.51
CA THR A 141 36.70 12.70 1.67
C THR A 141 37.90 11.87 1.23
N LEU A 142 37.73 10.95 0.27
CA LEU A 142 38.78 10.12 -0.29
C LEU A 142 39.87 10.97 -0.96
N THR A 143 39.48 12.00 -1.71
CA THR A 143 40.41 12.95 -2.33
C THR A 143 41.25 13.64 -1.28
N THR A 144 40.61 14.19 -0.24
CA THR A 144 41.29 14.88 0.85
C THR A 144 42.22 13.93 1.62
N ASN A 145 41.78 12.70 1.88
CA ASN A 145 42.58 11.68 2.57
C ASN A 145 43.79 11.26 1.74
N THR A 146 43.63 11.08 0.42
CA THR A 146 44.73 10.72 -0.49
C THR A 146 45.78 11.83 -0.53
N ASP A 147 45.34 13.08 -0.67
CA ASP A 147 46.24 14.24 -0.67
C ASP A 147 46.97 14.39 0.67
N ASN A 148 46.28 14.21 1.80
CA ASN A 148 46.91 14.21 3.13
C ASN A 148 47.89 13.05 3.33
N PHE A 149 47.56 11.86 2.83
CA PHE A 149 48.43 10.70 2.88
C PHE A 149 49.76 10.97 2.15
N ILE A 150 49.69 11.53 0.93
CA ILE A 150 50.88 11.87 0.13
C ILE A 150 51.66 13.02 0.78
N ASN A 151 51.00 14.16 1.04
CA ASN A 151 51.66 15.42 1.35
C ASN A 151 52.04 15.60 2.82
N SER A 152 51.43 14.83 3.73
CA SER A 152 51.76 14.87 5.15
C SER A 152 52.39 13.56 5.60
N LYS A 153 51.69 12.42 5.41
CA LYS A 153 52.09 11.16 6.05
C LYS A 153 53.33 10.52 5.42
N LEU A 154 53.47 10.58 4.09
CA LEU A 154 54.62 10.02 3.38
C LEU A 154 55.78 11.01 3.22
N ARG A 155 55.56 12.29 3.49
CA ARG A 155 56.48 13.37 3.12
C ARG A 155 57.91 13.19 3.65
N GLU A 156 58.06 13.03 4.96
CA GLU A 156 59.38 12.90 5.59
C GLU A 156 60.16 11.70 5.05
N ASN A 157 59.47 10.57 4.84
CA ASN A 157 60.10 9.35 4.33
C ASN A 157 60.50 9.48 2.85
N ILE A 158 59.69 10.17 2.05
CA ILE A 158 60.03 10.50 0.66
C ILE A 158 61.22 11.47 0.60
N GLU A 159 61.30 12.44 1.51
CA GLU A 159 62.46 13.33 1.62
C GLU A 159 63.75 12.55 1.93
N LYS A 160 63.70 11.55 2.83
CA LYS A 160 64.82 10.61 3.07
C LYS A 160 65.21 9.84 1.82
N VAL A 161 64.23 9.30 1.08
CA VAL A 161 64.48 8.61 -0.20
C VAL A 161 65.13 9.55 -1.23
N ASN A 162 64.68 10.81 -1.32
CA ASN A 162 65.25 11.79 -2.23
C ASN A 162 66.72 12.09 -1.91
N VAL A 163 67.10 12.23 -0.63
CA VAL A 163 68.50 12.40 -0.21
C VAL A 163 69.33 11.19 -0.63
N LEU A 164 68.86 9.97 -0.35
CA LEU A 164 69.56 8.74 -0.74
C LEU A 164 69.72 8.60 -2.27
N LYS A 165 68.74 9.07 -3.06
CA LYS A 165 68.83 9.11 -4.53
C LYS A 165 69.87 10.13 -5.01
N GLN A 166 69.93 11.31 -4.38
CA GLN A 166 70.94 12.32 -4.71
C GLN A 166 72.35 11.81 -4.42
N ASP A 167 72.55 11.19 -3.25
CA ASP A 167 73.81 10.55 -2.88
C ASP A 167 74.21 9.50 -3.93
N TYR A 168 73.27 8.61 -4.28
CA TYR A 168 73.51 7.55 -5.26
C TYR A 168 74.00 8.09 -6.62
N VAL A 169 73.36 9.15 -7.12
CA VAL A 169 73.71 9.78 -8.41
C VAL A 169 75.10 10.42 -8.36
N GLY A 170 75.50 10.99 -7.22
CA GLY A 170 76.81 11.63 -7.04
C GLY A 170 78.01 10.67 -6.88
N LEU A 171 77.76 9.39 -6.60
CA LEU A 171 78.81 8.39 -6.43
C LEU A 171 79.37 7.93 -7.79
N THR A 172 80.66 7.61 -7.82
CA THR A 172 81.33 7.03 -9.00
C THR A 172 81.76 5.58 -8.76
N ASP A 173 82.03 5.18 -7.52
CA ASP A 173 82.46 3.81 -7.19
C ASP A 173 81.28 2.82 -7.08
N LEU A 174 81.51 1.60 -7.57
CA LEU A 174 80.48 0.56 -7.65
C LEU A 174 80.08 -0.02 -6.29
N LYS A 175 81.00 -0.07 -5.32
CA LYS A 175 80.75 -0.65 -3.99
C LYS A 175 79.80 0.25 -3.19
N SER A 176 80.05 1.56 -3.17
CA SER A 176 79.17 2.51 -2.49
C SER A 176 77.83 2.64 -3.21
N LYS A 177 77.79 2.57 -4.55
CA LYS A 177 76.52 2.50 -5.29
C LYS A 177 75.69 1.28 -4.91
N ALA A 178 76.30 0.10 -4.82
CA ALA A 178 75.60 -1.11 -4.40
C ALA A 178 75.05 -1.00 -2.97
N GLN A 179 75.83 -0.44 -2.04
CA GLN A 179 75.38 -0.21 -0.66
C GLN A 179 74.21 0.78 -0.61
N LYS A 180 74.28 1.89 -1.36
CA LYS A 180 73.22 2.90 -1.41
C LYS A 180 71.91 2.37 -2.02
N ILE A 181 71.99 1.44 -2.97
CA ILE A 181 70.81 0.73 -3.50
C ILE A 181 70.12 -0.12 -2.41
N VAL A 182 70.88 -0.79 -1.54
CA VAL A 182 70.31 -1.56 -0.43
C VAL A 182 69.61 -0.63 0.57
N GLU A 183 70.23 0.49 0.92
CA GLU A 183 69.62 1.53 1.77
C GLU A 183 68.32 2.07 1.16
N LEU A 184 68.34 2.43 -0.13
CA LEU A 184 67.15 2.87 -0.88
C LEU A 184 66.04 1.83 -0.84
N ASN A 185 66.36 0.56 -1.11
CA ASN A 185 65.36 -0.51 -1.13
C ASN A 185 64.72 -0.72 0.25
N ASN A 186 65.49 -0.60 1.33
CA ASN A 186 64.97 -0.72 2.70
C ASN A 186 63.98 0.40 3.05
N GLU A 187 64.21 1.63 2.58
CA GLU A 187 63.31 2.77 2.79
C GLU A 187 62.08 2.75 1.85
N ILE A 188 62.26 2.32 0.59
CA ILE A 188 61.17 2.28 -0.41
C ILE A 188 60.15 1.18 -0.10
N LYS A 189 60.60 0.01 0.40
CA LYS A 189 59.73 -1.15 0.64
C LYS A 189 58.51 -0.86 1.55
N PRO A 190 58.64 -0.24 2.74
CA PRO A 190 57.49 0.10 3.58
C PRO A 190 56.57 1.15 2.92
N LEU A 191 57.13 2.11 2.16
CA LEU A 191 56.34 3.11 1.42
C LEU A 191 55.50 2.47 0.32
N ALA A 192 56.09 1.57 -0.47
CA ALA A 192 55.37 0.84 -1.52
C ALA A 192 54.21 0.02 -0.93
N LYS A 193 54.40 -0.61 0.24
CA LYS A 193 53.32 -1.33 0.94
C LYS A 193 52.20 -0.39 1.38
N ALA A 194 52.53 0.76 1.95
CA ALA A 194 51.52 1.74 2.39
C ALA A 194 50.72 2.31 1.20
N ILE A 195 51.39 2.62 0.09
CA ILE A 195 50.75 3.10 -1.14
C ILE A 195 49.80 2.03 -1.71
N ASN A 196 50.20 0.76 -1.72
CA ASN A 196 49.33 -0.31 -2.20
C ASN A 196 48.04 -0.45 -1.36
N VAL A 197 48.13 -0.33 -0.03
CA VAL A 197 46.94 -0.34 0.84
C VAL A 197 45.99 0.82 0.54
N GLU A 198 46.53 2.02 0.29
CA GLU A 198 45.70 3.17 -0.08
C GLU A 198 45.06 2.98 -1.47
N LYS A 199 45.76 2.35 -2.42
CA LYS A 199 45.19 1.99 -3.72
C LYS A 199 44.06 0.98 -3.61
N GLU A 200 44.19 -0.05 -2.76
CA GLU A 200 43.11 -1.01 -2.49
C GLU A 200 41.87 -0.31 -1.90
N ASN A 201 42.07 0.68 -1.02
CA ASN A 201 40.98 1.49 -0.49
C ASN A 201 40.27 2.32 -1.59
N ILE A 202 41.04 2.88 -2.52
CA ILE A 202 40.49 3.58 -3.69
C ILE A 202 39.71 2.63 -4.60
N GLU A 203 40.25 1.43 -4.90
CA GLU A 203 39.57 0.43 -5.73
C GLU A 203 38.23 -0.01 -5.14
N LYS A 204 38.16 -0.17 -3.81
CA LYS A 204 36.90 -0.46 -3.12
C LYS A 204 35.86 0.66 -3.33
N ASN A 205 36.27 1.92 -3.26
CA ASN A 205 35.37 3.05 -3.51
C ASN A 205 34.88 3.08 -4.97
N ILE A 206 35.71 2.71 -5.94
CA ILE A 206 35.29 2.57 -7.35
C ILE A 206 34.17 1.53 -7.48
N SER A 207 34.34 0.35 -6.86
CA SER A 207 33.30 -0.68 -6.89
C SER A 207 31.99 -0.23 -6.21
N GLU A 208 32.07 0.56 -5.15
CA GLU A 208 30.88 1.16 -4.51
C GLU A 208 30.16 2.13 -5.48
N ILE A 209 30.90 2.96 -6.23
CA ILE A 209 30.32 3.89 -7.22
C ILE A 209 29.70 3.13 -8.42
N GLU A 210 30.32 2.05 -8.87
CA GLU A 210 29.75 1.20 -9.93
C GLU A 210 28.42 0.55 -9.51
N MET A 211 28.26 0.23 -8.22
CA MET A 211 26.99 -0.23 -7.68
C MET A 211 25.88 0.83 -7.81
N GLU A 212 26.22 2.13 -7.72
CA GLU A 212 25.24 3.21 -7.90
C GLU A 212 24.70 3.29 -9.33
N ARG A 213 25.54 2.99 -10.33
CA ARG A 213 25.10 2.90 -11.73
C ARG A 213 24.03 1.82 -11.89
N ASN A 214 24.20 0.67 -11.21
CA ASN A 214 23.21 -0.41 -11.22
C ASN A 214 21.91 0.01 -10.52
N ILE A 215 22.00 0.73 -9.39
CA ILE A 215 20.82 1.27 -8.69
C ILE A 215 20.08 2.29 -9.56
N ALA A 216 20.82 3.16 -10.26
CA ALA A 216 20.22 4.12 -11.20
C ALA A 216 19.41 3.40 -12.29
N LEU A 217 19.98 2.36 -12.90
CA LEU A 217 19.29 1.52 -13.90
C LEU A 217 18.03 0.87 -13.35
N THR A 218 18.08 0.28 -12.15
CA THR A 218 16.90 -0.30 -11.48
C THR A 218 15.82 0.75 -11.28
N ASN A 219 16.17 1.93 -10.75
CA ASN A 219 15.21 3.00 -10.50
C ASN A 219 14.56 3.52 -11.80
N ILE A 220 15.28 3.53 -12.92
CA ILE A 220 14.72 3.89 -14.22
C ILE A 220 13.76 2.81 -14.73
N SER A 221 14.15 1.54 -14.61
CA SER A 221 13.27 0.42 -14.94
C SER A 221 11.96 0.51 -14.16
N ASP A 222 12.02 0.84 -12.87
CA ASP A 222 10.85 1.01 -12.01
C ASP A 222 10.00 2.22 -12.43
N ASN A 223 10.65 3.35 -12.74
CA ASN A 223 9.94 4.56 -13.21
C ASN A 223 9.26 4.33 -14.56
N LEU A 224 9.91 3.63 -15.49
CA LEU A 224 9.33 3.25 -16.78
C LEU A 224 8.17 2.26 -16.59
N THR A 225 8.30 1.30 -15.68
CA THR A 225 7.22 0.35 -15.35
C THR A 225 6.01 1.07 -14.75
N LYS A 226 6.24 2.06 -13.88
CA LYS A 226 5.18 2.93 -13.33
C LYS A 226 4.52 3.76 -14.42
N LEU A 227 5.30 4.36 -15.31
CA LEU A 227 4.79 5.13 -16.45
C LEU A 227 3.95 4.27 -17.39
N GLU A 228 4.42 3.06 -17.72
CA GLU A 228 3.70 2.11 -18.57
C GLU A 228 2.38 1.69 -17.92
N LYS A 229 2.39 1.43 -16.60
CA LYS A 229 1.19 1.13 -15.83
C LYS A 229 0.22 2.32 -15.87
N GLU A 230 0.70 3.55 -15.66
CA GLU A 230 -0.15 4.74 -15.73
C GLU A 230 -0.75 4.95 -17.13
N ILE A 231 0.05 4.81 -18.18
CA ILE A 231 -0.43 4.85 -19.58
C ILE A 231 -1.51 3.78 -19.79
N SER A 232 -1.24 2.55 -19.37
CA SER A 232 -2.17 1.43 -19.52
C SER A 232 -3.49 1.65 -18.76
N LEU A 233 -3.44 2.27 -17.59
CA LEU A 233 -4.62 2.61 -16.79
C LEU A 233 -5.46 3.72 -17.43
N ASN A 234 -4.82 4.71 -18.07
CA ASN A 234 -5.52 5.79 -18.78
C ASN A 234 -6.03 5.36 -20.17
N ASP A 235 -5.47 4.30 -20.76
CA ASP A 235 -5.87 3.81 -22.08
C ASP A 235 -7.25 3.14 -22.04
N PHE A 236 -8.27 3.94 -22.34
CA PHE A 236 -9.66 3.50 -22.40
C PHE A 236 -9.97 2.61 -23.61
N ASN A 237 -9.12 2.57 -24.64
CA ASN A 237 -9.30 1.68 -25.79
C ASN A 237 -8.68 0.29 -25.55
N ASN A 238 -7.74 0.19 -24.60
CA ASN A 238 -7.11 -1.07 -24.26
C ASN A 238 -8.04 -1.96 -23.43
N ILE A 239 -8.37 -3.13 -24.00
CA ILE A 239 -9.16 -4.18 -23.35
C ILE A 239 -8.16 -5.26 -22.92
N ASN A 240 -8.03 -5.47 -21.61
CA ASN A 240 -7.12 -6.50 -21.09
C ASN A 240 -7.58 -7.89 -21.57
N SER A 241 -6.63 -8.70 -22.09
CA SER A 241 -6.88 -9.95 -22.86
C SER A 241 -7.58 -11.07 -22.06
N ASN A 242 -7.79 -10.88 -20.75
CA ASN A 242 -8.41 -11.86 -19.84
C ASN A 242 -9.72 -11.37 -19.21
N ASN A 243 -10.70 -10.99 -20.07
CA ASN A 243 -12.10 -10.61 -19.78
C ASN A 243 -12.38 -9.10 -19.66
N ASN A 244 -13.00 -8.52 -20.69
CA ASN A 244 -13.92 -7.35 -20.72
C ASN A 244 -13.85 -6.31 -19.57
N ALA A 245 -12.65 -5.85 -19.22
CA ALA A 245 -12.46 -4.62 -18.45
C ALA A 245 -11.52 -3.69 -19.23
N GLN A 246 -11.99 -2.47 -19.50
CA GLN A 246 -11.06 -1.38 -19.82
C GLN A 246 -10.33 -1.04 -18.51
N ASN A 247 -9.02 -0.79 -18.58
CA ASN A 247 -8.18 -0.65 -17.39
C ASN A 247 -8.55 0.52 -16.46
N MET A 248 -9.40 1.45 -16.89
CA MET A 248 -9.77 2.63 -16.10
C MET A 248 -10.49 2.32 -14.79
N ASN A 249 -11.28 1.25 -14.72
CA ASN A 249 -11.92 0.86 -13.46
C ASN A 249 -10.90 0.38 -12.41
N LEU A 250 -9.65 0.07 -12.81
CA LEU A 250 -8.60 -0.29 -11.86
C LEU A 250 -8.19 0.87 -10.95
N TYR A 251 -8.39 2.12 -11.38
CA TYR A 251 -8.20 3.29 -10.50
C TYR A 251 -9.09 3.22 -9.26
N ILE A 252 -10.26 2.60 -9.35
CA ILE A 252 -11.13 2.37 -8.18
C ILE A 252 -10.39 1.52 -7.15
N PHE A 253 -9.74 0.44 -7.57
CA PHE A 253 -9.07 -0.49 -6.65
C PHE A 253 -7.72 0.06 -6.17
N LEU A 254 -7.01 0.83 -7.00
CA LEU A 254 -5.79 1.51 -6.56
C LEU A 254 -6.07 2.56 -5.46
N ASP A 255 -7.14 3.34 -5.62
CA ASP A 255 -7.46 4.43 -4.67
C ASP A 255 -8.27 3.93 -3.46
N LYS A 256 -9.24 3.02 -3.70
CA LYS A 256 -10.28 2.63 -2.73
C LYS A 256 -10.29 1.13 -2.43
N GLY A 257 -9.41 0.33 -3.02
CA GLY A 257 -9.48 -1.12 -2.93
C GLY A 257 -9.36 -1.66 -1.50
N LYS A 258 -8.50 -1.08 -0.66
CA LYS A 258 -8.37 -1.50 0.75
C LYS A 258 -9.61 -1.14 1.58
N ASP A 259 -10.11 0.09 1.43
CA ASP A 259 -11.33 0.55 2.09
C ASP A 259 -12.53 -0.32 1.67
N LEU A 260 -12.59 -0.66 0.37
CA LEU A 260 -13.60 -1.52 -0.22
C LEU A 260 -13.54 -2.95 0.32
N GLU A 261 -12.35 -3.55 0.34
CA GLU A 261 -12.12 -4.89 0.91
C GLU A 261 -12.60 -4.96 2.36
N THR A 262 -12.12 -4.05 3.20
CA THR A 262 -12.48 -4.02 4.63
C THR A 262 -13.98 -3.80 4.81
N SER A 263 -14.55 -2.77 4.16
CA SER A 263 -15.95 -2.40 4.33
C SER A 263 -16.91 -3.49 3.83
N LEU A 264 -16.62 -4.10 2.68
CA LEU A 264 -17.44 -5.20 2.16
C LEU A 264 -17.28 -6.46 2.99
N ASN A 265 -16.07 -6.81 3.44
CA ASN A 265 -15.88 -7.97 4.33
C ASN A 265 -16.76 -7.80 5.58
N THR A 266 -16.65 -6.68 6.28
CA THR A 266 -17.44 -6.39 7.47
C THR A 266 -18.94 -6.47 7.19
N ALA A 267 -19.43 -5.82 6.13
CA ALA A 267 -20.84 -5.80 5.81
C ALA A 267 -21.38 -7.19 5.40
N LEU A 268 -20.61 -7.98 4.64
CA LEU A 268 -20.97 -9.34 4.24
C LEU A 268 -21.02 -10.29 5.43
N LYS A 269 -20.05 -10.23 6.35
CA LYS A 269 -20.02 -11.06 7.57
C LYS A 269 -21.15 -10.69 8.53
N ALA A 270 -21.43 -9.41 8.71
CA ALA A 270 -22.57 -8.95 9.48
C ALA A 270 -23.90 -9.40 8.85
N THR A 271 -24.02 -9.34 7.53
CA THR A 271 -25.20 -9.85 6.81
C THR A 271 -25.35 -11.36 6.96
N ALA A 272 -24.24 -12.11 6.93
CA ALA A 272 -24.24 -13.55 7.18
C ALA A 272 -24.72 -13.88 8.60
N LEU A 273 -24.28 -13.14 9.62
CA LEU A 273 -24.78 -13.27 10.99
C LEU A 273 -26.29 -12.97 11.08
N ILE A 274 -26.75 -11.88 10.46
CA ILE A 274 -28.19 -11.54 10.41
C ILE A 274 -28.98 -12.68 9.79
N LYS A 275 -28.48 -13.26 8.69
CA LYS A 275 -29.09 -14.42 8.03
C LYS A 275 -29.12 -15.64 8.96
N GLU A 276 -28.03 -15.96 9.66
CA GLU A 276 -27.97 -17.07 10.62
C GLU A 276 -29.02 -16.94 11.72
N ILE A 277 -29.19 -15.73 12.28
CA ILE A 277 -30.17 -15.43 13.33
C ILE A 277 -31.60 -15.54 12.78
N LYS A 278 -31.83 -15.04 11.57
CA LYS A 278 -33.12 -15.11 10.89
C LYS A 278 -33.55 -16.57 10.59
N ASP A 279 -32.60 -17.41 10.22
CA ASP A 279 -32.84 -18.81 9.84
C ASP A 279 -33.06 -19.73 11.06
N LEU A 280 -32.94 -19.20 12.28
CA LEU A 280 -33.28 -19.94 13.50
C LEU A 280 -34.77 -20.32 13.51
N ASN A 281 -35.09 -21.47 14.10
CA ASN A 281 -36.49 -21.88 14.31
C ASN A 281 -37.16 -21.12 15.49
N MET A 282 -36.94 -19.82 15.56
CA MET A 282 -37.42 -18.91 16.60
C MET A 282 -37.85 -17.60 15.95
N ARG A 283 -38.92 -16.98 16.47
CA ARG A 283 -39.41 -15.71 15.93
C ARG A 283 -38.70 -14.57 16.66
N ILE A 284 -37.64 -14.04 16.08
CA ILE A 284 -36.99 -12.80 16.52
C ILE A 284 -37.41 -11.73 15.52
N SER A 285 -37.96 -10.62 15.97
CA SER A 285 -38.43 -9.55 15.08
C SER A 285 -37.33 -8.53 14.76
N ASP A 286 -36.55 -8.14 15.77
CA ASP A 286 -35.45 -7.20 15.64
C ASP A 286 -34.31 -7.50 16.62
N ILE A 287 -33.11 -7.04 16.25
CA ILE A 287 -31.87 -7.19 17.01
C ILE A 287 -31.03 -5.91 16.95
N ASN A 288 -30.38 -5.59 18.07
CA ASN A 288 -29.36 -4.56 18.19
C ASN A 288 -28.13 -5.16 18.90
N ILE A 289 -26.98 -5.08 18.27
CA ILE A 289 -25.71 -5.60 18.76
C ILE A 289 -24.76 -4.46 19.07
N ASN A 290 -24.18 -4.48 20.28
CA ASN A 290 -23.18 -3.53 20.76
C ASN A 290 -23.59 -2.06 20.54
N ASP A 291 -24.80 -1.73 20.98
CA ASP A 291 -25.37 -0.38 20.92
C ASP A 291 -25.36 0.24 19.51
N GLY A 292 -25.94 -0.49 18.55
CA GLY A 292 -26.18 0.01 17.20
C GLY A 292 -25.07 -0.29 16.20
N LYS A 293 -24.02 -1.03 16.57
CA LYS A 293 -23.00 -1.47 15.61
C LYS A 293 -23.56 -2.39 14.54
N ILE A 294 -24.49 -3.27 14.91
CA ILE A 294 -25.33 -4.01 13.96
C ILE A 294 -26.78 -3.89 14.44
N VAL A 295 -27.66 -3.45 13.55
CA VAL A 295 -29.11 -3.41 13.79
C VAL A 295 -29.79 -4.16 12.67
N ALA A 296 -30.76 -5.01 12.97
CA ALA A 296 -31.62 -5.61 11.96
C ALA A 296 -33.06 -5.73 12.45
N ARG A 297 -34.02 -5.56 11.53
CA ARG A 297 -35.47 -5.58 11.78
C ARG A 297 -36.17 -6.43 10.72
N GLY A 298 -37.36 -6.93 11.05
CA GLY A 298 -38.16 -7.77 10.15
C GLY A 298 -37.63 -9.20 10.04
N LEU A 299 -36.91 -9.68 11.06
CA LEU A 299 -36.30 -11.01 11.08
C LEU A 299 -37.32 -12.15 11.25
N ASP A 300 -38.52 -11.83 11.74
CA ASP A 300 -39.65 -12.75 11.93
C ASP A 300 -40.56 -12.86 10.70
N GLY A 301 -40.28 -12.05 9.67
CA GLY A 301 -41.01 -11.97 8.42
C GLY A 301 -40.36 -12.75 7.27
N SER A 302 -40.89 -12.50 6.07
CA SER A 302 -40.25 -12.98 4.83
C SER A 302 -38.89 -12.31 4.62
N ASN A 303 -37.97 -12.95 3.89
CA ASN A 303 -36.65 -12.36 3.59
C ASN A 303 -36.74 -10.92 3.07
N VAL A 304 -37.71 -10.60 2.22
CA VAL A 304 -37.88 -9.26 1.60
C VAL A 304 -38.17 -8.13 2.62
N GLN A 305 -38.59 -8.48 3.84
CA GLN A 305 -38.93 -7.50 4.88
C GLN A 305 -37.72 -7.12 5.75
N VAL A 306 -36.60 -7.84 5.61
CA VAL A 306 -35.41 -7.59 6.44
C VAL A 306 -34.78 -6.26 6.06
N ASN A 307 -34.58 -5.40 7.07
CA ASN A 307 -33.81 -4.18 6.95
C ASN A 307 -32.74 -4.16 8.03
N GLY A 308 -31.48 -3.91 7.65
CA GLY A 308 -30.36 -3.85 8.57
C GLY A 308 -29.46 -2.65 8.33
N GLU A 309 -28.68 -2.32 9.36
CA GLU A 309 -27.68 -1.27 9.35
C GLU A 309 -26.43 -1.80 10.07
N VAL A 310 -25.26 -1.60 9.46
CA VAL A 310 -23.96 -1.97 10.02
C VAL A 310 -23.09 -0.74 10.07
N LEU A 311 -22.59 -0.41 11.25
CA LEU A 311 -21.62 0.64 11.45
C LEU A 311 -20.24 0.12 11.04
N LEU A 312 -19.61 0.82 10.11
CA LEU A 312 -18.27 0.56 9.59
C LEU A 312 -17.28 1.55 10.21
N GLU A 313 -16.00 1.39 9.85
CA GLU A 313 -14.95 2.34 10.24
C GLU A 313 -15.27 3.78 9.79
N ASN A 314 -14.73 4.75 10.53
CA ASN A 314 -14.92 6.18 10.26
C ASN A 314 -16.41 6.62 10.23
N ASN A 315 -17.25 5.99 11.06
CA ASN A 315 -18.70 6.25 11.19
C ASN A 315 -19.51 6.06 9.90
N ALA A 316 -18.96 5.36 8.91
CA ALA A 316 -19.68 5.03 7.69
C ALA A 316 -20.71 3.93 7.98
N LYS A 317 -21.76 3.85 7.17
CA LYS A 317 -22.86 2.89 7.37
C LYS A 317 -23.10 2.08 6.11
N SER A 318 -23.30 0.78 6.28
CA SER A 318 -23.84 -0.10 5.25
C SER A 318 -25.29 -0.43 5.56
N LEU A 319 -26.15 -0.27 4.57
CA LEU A 319 -27.57 -0.60 4.65
C LEU A 319 -27.80 -1.96 4.02
N ILE A 320 -28.51 -2.83 4.73
CA ILE A 320 -28.84 -4.19 4.30
C ILE A 320 -30.34 -4.24 4.04
N LYS A 321 -30.72 -4.75 2.87
CA LYS A 321 -32.12 -5.00 2.51
C LYS A 321 -32.26 -6.44 2.05
N GLY A 322 -33.19 -7.17 2.63
CA GLY A 322 -33.48 -8.53 2.18
C GLY A 322 -34.19 -8.55 0.82
N LEU A 323 -33.91 -9.59 0.05
CA LEU A 323 -34.49 -9.87 -1.27
C LEU A 323 -35.05 -11.30 -1.28
N ASN A 324 -35.79 -11.65 -2.33
CA ASN A 324 -36.32 -13.01 -2.49
C ASN A 324 -35.22 -14.08 -2.40
N ASN A 325 -34.06 -13.82 -3.00
CA ASN A 325 -32.98 -14.79 -3.17
C ASN A 325 -31.64 -14.34 -2.54
N GLY A 326 -31.67 -13.47 -1.53
CA GLY A 326 -30.44 -12.99 -0.89
C GLY A 326 -30.64 -11.66 -0.19
N TYR A 327 -29.55 -10.89 -0.12
CA TYR A 327 -29.51 -9.56 0.48
C TYR A 327 -28.85 -8.56 -0.46
N GLU A 328 -29.34 -7.33 -0.46
CA GLU A 328 -28.71 -6.18 -1.07
C GLU A 328 -28.02 -5.37 0.03
N ILE A 329 -26.74 -5.09 -0.15
CA ILE A 329 -25.90 -4.33 0.77
C ILE A 329 -25.51 -3.06 0.04
N THR A 330 -25.92 -1.90 0.53
CA THR A 330 -25.59 -0.61 -0.06
C THR A 330 -24.65 0.13 0.88
N TYR A 331 -23.54 0.60 0.32
CA TYR A 331 -22.58 1.47 0.99
C TYR A 331 -22.45 2.75 0.16
N ASN A 332 -22.54 3.89 0.83
CA ASN A 332 -22.39 5.20 0.22
C ASN A 332 -21.58 6.08 1.17
N LYS A 333 -20.43 6.55 0.70
CA LYS A 333 -19.57 7.45 1.45
C LYS A 333 -18.81 8.38 0.49
N ASP A 334 -18.91 9.68 0.76
CA ASP A 334 -18.18 10.72 0.03
C ASP A 334 -18.38 10.62 -1.50
N ASN A 335 -17.32 10.30 -2.23
CA ASN A 335 -17.30 10.15 -3.69
C ASN A 335 -17.38 8.69 -4.16
N PHE A 336 -17.79 7.78 -3.28
CA PHE A 336 -17.73 6.34 -3.49
C PHE A 336 -19.05 5.66 -3.10
N THR A 337 -19.57 4.80 -3.98
CA THR A 337 -20.72 3.97 -3.69
C THR A 337 -20.47 2.53 -4.10
N SER A 338 -21.04 1.59 -3.37
CA SER A 338 -21.11 0.19 -3.78
C SER A 338 -22.45 -0.42 -3.44
N LYS A 339 -22.95 -1.23 -4.36
CA LYS A 339 -24.21 -1.96 -4.23
C LYS A 339 -23.94 -3.44 -4.48
N THR A 340 -24.00 -4.23 -3.41
CA THR A 340 -23.62 -5.64 -3.41
C THR A 340 -24.83 -6.55 -3.23
N LEU A 341 -25.00 -7.49 -4.15
CA LEU A 341 -25.87 -8.65 -3.99
C LEU A 341 -25.11 -9.76 -3.28
N PHE A 342 -25.63 -10.22 -2.14
CA PHE A 342 -25.16 -11.39 -1.40
C PHE A 342 -26.20 -12.50 -1.46
N ALA A 343 -25.91 -13.54 -2.25
CA ALA A 343 -26.75 -14.72 -2.45
C ALA A 343 -25.94 -16.01 -2.21
N ALA A 344 -26.62 -17.17 -2.17
CA ALA A 344 -26.01 -18.43 -1.77
C ALA A 344 -24.75 -18.83 -2.59
N ASN A 345 -24.76 -18.60 -3.90
CA ASN A 345 -23.68 -19.00 -4.81
C ASN A 345 -23.08 -17.80 -5.58
N LYS A 346 -23.48 -16.58 -5.21
CA LYS A 346 -23.14 -15.37 -5.96
C LYS A 346 -22.94 -14.19 -5.03
N ILE A 347 -21.79 -13.52 -5.20
CA ILE A 347 -21.56 -12.17 -4.72
C ILE A 347 -21.32 -11.30 -5.96
N SER A 348 -22.17 -10.30 -6.18
CA SER A 348 -21.93 -9.28 -7.21
C SER A 348 -21.93 -7.91 -6.58
N SER A 349 -20.96 -7.06 -6.89
CA SER A 349 -20.88 -5.69 -6.39
C SER A 349 -20.69 -4.71 -7.53
N VAL A 350 -21.68 -3.83 -7.73
CA VAL A 350 -21.55 -2.67 -8.60
C VAL A 350 -20.95 -1.54 -7.78
N ILE A 351 -19.86 -0.96 -8.26
CA ILE A 351 -19.05 0.03 -7.57
C ILE A 351 -18.94 1.26 -8.46
N GLU A 352 -19.19 2.43 -7.90
CA GLU A 352 -19.03 3.71 -8.57
C GLU A 352 -18.11 4.62 -7.74
N TYR A 353 -17.21 5.30 -8.41
CA TYR A 353 -16.22 6.19 -7.79
C TYR A 353 -16.04 7.46 -8.64
N ALA A 354 -16.27 8.61 -8.02
CA ALA A 354 -15.99 9.90 -8.62
C ALA A 354 -14.55 10.33 -8.30
N LYS A 355 -13.67 10.22 -9.30
CA LYS A 355 -12.24 10.54 -9.21
C LYS A 355 -11.98 11.97 -9.70
N ASN A 356 -11.33 12.79 -8.89
CA ASN A 356 -11.25 14.25 -9.11
C ASN A 356 -9.92 14.70 -9.74
N ASP A 357 -8.96 13.79 -9.85
CA ASP A 357 -7.56 14.01 -10.19
C ASP A 357 -7.11 13.20 -11.42
N LEU A 358 -8.05 12.53 -12.09
CA LEU A 358 -7.73 11.78 -13.31
C LEU A 358 -7.47 12.73 -14.50
N LEU A 359 -8.30 13.78 -14.61
CA LEU A 359 -8.18 14.84 -15.60
C LEU A 359 -8.26 16.19 -14.87
N GLU A 360 -7.38 17.12 -15.22
CA GLU A 360 -7.30 18.43 -14.57
C GLU A 360 -8.64 19.18 -14.67
N GLY A 361 -9.14 19.65 -13.53
CA GLY A 361 -10.39 20.39 -13.44
C GLY A 361 -11.67 19.56 -13.68
N LYS A 362 -11.59 18.21 -13.79
CA LYS A 362 -12.74 17.34 -14.06
C LYS A 362 -12.86 16.18 -13.08
N VAL A 363 -14.11 15.88 -12.72
CA VAL A 363 -14.46 14.68 -11.96
C VAL A 363 -14.94 13.60 -12.91
N ILE A 364 -14.22 12.48 -12.94
CA ILE A 364 -14.54 11.33 -13.79
C ILE A 364 -15.24 10.26 -12.96
N LYS A 365 -16.41 9.82 -13.42
CA LYS A 365 -17.16 8.72 -12.79
C LYS A 365 -16.68 7.38 -13.33
N LEU A 366 -15.94 6.66 -12.51
CA LEU A 366 -15.50 5.30 -12.78
C LEU A 366 -16.54 4.33 -12.24
N ALA A 367 -16.81 3.26 -12.99
CA ALA A 367 -17.76 2.23 -12.59
C ALA A 367 -17.25 0.82 -12.89
N SER A 368 -17.50 -0.10 -11.97
CA SER A 368 -17.04 -1.48 -12.05
C SER A 368 -18.06 -2.44 -11.48
N GLU A 369 -18.16 -3.65 -12.04
CA GLU A 369 -18.92 -4.74 -11.46
C GLU A 369 -17.98 -5.91 -11.14
N LEU A 370 -17.89 -6.26 -9.86
CA LEU A 370 -17.20 -7.45 -9.40
C LEU A 370 -18.19 -8.58 -9.26
N VAL A 371 -17.94 -9.74 -9.88
CA VAL A 371 -18.82 -10.90 -9.80
C VAL A 371 -18.02 -12.12 -9.40
N LEU A 372 -18.37 -12.72 -8.25
CA LEU A 372 -17.98 -14.07 -7.89
C LEU A 372 -19.19 -14.98 -7.99
N GLU A 373 -19.19 -15.90 -8.95
CA GLU A 373 -20.26 -16.87 -9.15
C GLU A 373 -19.67 -18.23 -9.44
N ASN A 374 -20.03 -19.25 -8.65
CA ASN A 374 -19.49 -20.61 -8.77
C ASN A 374 -17.95 -20.65 -8.81
N ASN A 375 -17.30 -19.90 -7.91
CA ASN A 375 -15.84 -19.72 -7.80
C ASN A 375 -15.16 -19.02 -8.99
N ASN A 376 -15.92 -18.53 -9.97
CA ASN A 376 -15.38 -17.73 -11.06
C ASN A 376 -15.49 -16.25 -10.69
N PHE A 377 -14.34 -15.58 -10.58
CA PHE A 377 -14.27 -14.14 -10.34
C PHE A 377 -14.14 -13.39 -11.66
N LYS A 378 -14.96 -12.36 -11.84
CA LYS A 378 -14.90 -11.41 -12.97
C LYS A 378 -14.87 -9.99 -12.41
N ASN A 379 -14.09 -9.14 -13.07
CA ASN A 379 -14.12 -7.71 -12.89
C ASN A 379 -14.52 -7.10 -14.23
N LEU A 380 -15.69 -6.48 -14.29
CA LEU A 380 -16.25 -5.89 -15.52
C LEU A 380 -16.21 -4.37 -15.40
N ASN A 381 -15.76 -3.69 -16.45
CA ASN A 381 -15.78 -2.24 -16.48
C ASN A 381 -17.14 -1.74 -17.00
N HIS A 382 -17.74 -0.79 -16.28
CA HIS A 382 -18.97 -0.09 -16.66
C HIS A 382 -18.77 1.43 -16.78
N THR A 383 -17.53 1.90 -16.75
CA THR A 383 -17.19 3.32 -16.92
C THR A 383 -17.66 3.81 -18.28
N VAL A 384 -18.44 4.89 -18.30
CA VAL A 384 -18.91 5.54 -19.53
C VAL A 384 -18.28 6.93 -19.60
N LEU A 385 -17.54 7.18 -20.68
CA LEU A 385 -16.88 8.47 -20.93
C LEU A 385 -17.59 9.23 -22.03
N THR A 386 -17.68 10.55 -21.85
CA THR A 386 -18.03 11.52 -22.89
C THR A 386 -16.90 11.63 -23.93
N ASP A 387 -17.21 12.13 -25.12
CA ASP A 387 -16.21 12.29 -26.19
C ASP A 387 -15.13 13.33 -25.84
N GLU A 388 -15.51 14.33 -25.02
CA GLU A 388 -14.56 15.30 -24.48
C GLU A 388 -13.57 14.65 -23.50
N GLU A 389 -14.05 13.82 -22.57
CA GLU A 389 -13.20 13.09 -21.63
C GLU A 389 -12.26 12.11 -22.35
N LYS A 390 -12.74 11.42 -23.39
CA LYS A 390 -11.89 10.57 -24.25
C LYS A 390 -10.78 11.38 -24.89
N THR A 391 -11.11 12.54 -25.46
CA THR A 391 -10.12 13.42 -26.11
C THR A 391 -9.05 13.88 -25.12
N LEU A 392 -9.45 14.32 -23.93
CA LEU A 392 -8.53 14.74 -22.87
C LEU A 392 -7.65 13.59 -22.35
N LEU A 393 -8.21 12.38 -22.20
CA LEU A 393 -7.42 11.19 -21.84
C LEU A 393 -6.42 10.82 -22.92
N THR A 394 -6.78 10.90 -24.20
CA THR A 394 -5.84 10.68 -25.30
C THR A 394 -4.69 11.68 -25.26
N GLN A 395 -4.99 12.97 -25.06
CA GLN A 395 -3.96 14.00 -24.90
C GLN A 395 -3.05 13.74 -23.69
N LYS A 396 -3.63 13.31 -22.56
CA LYS A 396 -2.87 12.92 -21.36
C LYS A 396 -1.94 11.74 -21.66
N ILE A 397 -2.42 10.68 -22.33
CA ILE A 397 -1.60 9.53 -22.72
C ILE A 397 -0.45 9.95 -23.63
N GLU A 398 -0.71 10.82 -24.62
CA GLU A 398 0.34 11.34 -25.50
C GLU A 398 1.37 12.17 -24.74
N ASN A 399 0.94 12.98 -23.77
CA ASN A 399 1.84 13.72 -22.89
C ASN A 399 2.68 12.78 -22.01
N LEU A 400 2.09 11.74 -21.42
CA LEU A 400 2.81 10.72 -20.66
C LEU A 400 3.86 9.99 -21.53
N ARG A 401 3.48 9.59 -22.75
CA ARG A 401 4.38 8.90 -23.69
C ARG A 401 5.52 9.79 -24.18
N ASN A 402 5.25 11.06 -24.45
CA ASN A 402 6.23 11.93 -25.09
C ASN A 402 7.03 12.75 -24.08
N ASN A 403 6.40 13.35 -23.08
CA ASN A 403 7.08 14.26 -22.15
C ASN A 403 7.64 13.52 -20.94
N ASN A 404 6.84 12.71 -20.24
CA ASN A 404 7.32 12.01 -19.03
C ASN A 404 8.42 11.00 -19.34
N TYR A 405 8.30 10.25 -20.45
CA TYR A 405 9.37 9.36 -20.91
C TYR A 405 10.68 10.12 -21.14
N GLN A 406 10.64 11.26 -21.84
CA GLN A 406 11.83 12.07 -22.12
C GLN A 406 12.43 12.67 -20.85
N GLN A 407 11.59 13.06 -19.88
CA GLN A 407 12.06 13.49 -18.56
C GLN A 407 12.78 12.37 -17.80
N ILE A 408 12.24 11.14 -17.81
CA ILE A 408 12.90 9.96 -17.19
C ILE A 408 14.26 9.71 -17.86
N MET A 409 14.32 9.77 -19.20
CA MET A 409 15.56 9.52 -19.94
C MET A 409 16.60 10.64 -19.74
N THR A 410 16.17 11.91 -19.77
CA THR A 410 17.07 13.05 -19.51
C THR A 410 17.64 12.97 -18.10
N LYS A 411 16.81 12.61 -17.11
CA LYS A 411 17.26 12.40 -15.73
C LYS A 411 18.26 11.26 -15.62
N TYR A 412 18.05 10.16 -16.34
CA TYR A 412 19.04 9.07 -16.40
C TYR A 412 20.38 9.54 -16.96
N GLU A 413 20.37 10.26 -18.08
CA GLU A 413 21.58 10.77 -18.70
C GLU A 413 22.34 11.72 -17.77
N GLU A 414 21.63 12.57 -17.03
CA GLU A 414 22.21 13.44 -16.00
C GLU A 414 22.82 12.64 -14.85
N ASP A 415 22.06 11.69 -14.29
CA ASP A 415 22.52 10.84 -13.19
C ASP A 415 23.75 10.01 -13.62
N ASN A 416 23.78 9.48 -14.85
CA ASN A 416 24.94 8.73 -15.38
C ASN A 416 26.17 9.62 -15.60
N LYS A 417 26.00 10.85 -16.10
CA LYS A 417 27.10 11.83 -16.20
C LYS A 417 27.70 12.16 -14.84
N ASN A 418 26.85 12.32 -13.81
CA ASN A 418 27.32 12.57 -12.45
C ASN A 418 28.11 11.38 -11.90
N ILE A 419 27.65 10.15 -12.12
CA ILE A 419 28.37 8.92 -11.72
C ILE A 419 29.71 8.83 -12.47
N GLU A 420 29.76 9.10 -13.77
CA GLU A 420 31.00 9.11 -14.55
C GLU A 420 32.01 10.14 -14.01
N ALA A 421 31.56 11.35 -13.69
CA ALA A 421 32.41 12.36 -13.07
C ALA A 421 32.96 11.93 -11.70
N LEU A 422 32.17 11.20 -10.90
CA LEU A 422 32.64 10.64 -9.62
C LEU A 422 33.72 9.56 -9.84
N ILE A 423 33.50 8.65 -10.81
CA ILE A 423 34.47 7.62 -11.18
C ILE A 423 35.78 8.25 -11.65
N ASP A 424 35.72 9.23 -12.55
CA ASP A 424 36.89 9.94 -13.08
C ASP A 424 37.69 10.61 -11.96
N ASN A 425 37.03 11.28 -11.02
CA ASN A 425 37.68 11.90 -9.87
C ASN A 425 38.43 10.89 -9.00
N VAL A 426 37.87 9.69 -8.80
CA VAL A 426 38.53 8.62 -8.05
C VAL A 426 39.73 8.05 -8.82
N TYR A 427 39.62 7.88 -10.14
CA TYR A 427 40.74 7.45 -10.98
C TYR A 427 41.89 8.47 -10.99
N VAL A 428 41.60 9.77 -10.93
CA VAL A 428 42.65 10.80 -10.76
C VAL A 428 43.48 10.56 -9.50
N GLN A 429 42.83 10.22 -8.37
CA GLN A 429 43.55 9.93 -7.12
C GLN A 429 44.37 8.63 -7.22
N LYS A 430 43.82 7.59 -7.85
CA LYS A 430 44.57 6.35 -8.11
C LYS A 430 45.83 6.61 -8.94
N ASN A 431 45.69 7.38 -10.02
CA ASN A 431 46.79 7.73 -10.91
C ASN A 431 47.90 8.54 -10.21
N LYS A 432 47.55 9.42 -9.25
CA LYS A 432 48.54 10.09 -8.40
C LYS A 432 49.38 9.09 -7.61
N LEU A 433 48.76 8.07 -7.01
CA LEU A 433 49.46 7.01 -6.26
C LEU A 433 50.27 6.09 -7.16
N ASP A 434 49.78 5.78 -8.37
CA ASP A 434 50.53 5.03 -9.38
C ASP A 434 51.81 5.74 -9.81
N LYS A 435 51.70 7.04 -10.12
CA LYS A 435 52.85 7.87 -10.43
C LYS A 435 53.84 7.94 -9.26
N LEU A 436 53.35 8.20 -8.04
CA LEU A 436 54.20 8.26 -6.85
C LEU A 436 54.99 6.97 -6.63
N GLN A 437 54.34 5.81 -6.77
CA GLN A 437 55.01 4.52 -6.62
C GLN A 437 56.07 4.29 -7.70
N LYS A 438 55.78 4.65 -8.96
CA LYS A 438 56.74 4.56 -10.06
C LYS A 438 57.95 5.46 -9.83
N ASP A 439 57.72 6.70 -9.39
CA ASP A 439 58.78 7.66 -9.10
C ASP A 439 59.62 7.22 -7.90
N LEU A 440 59.01 6.60 -6.87
CA LEU A 440 59.73 5.99 -5.74
C LEU A 440 60.72 4.91 -6.21
N LEU A 441 60.28 4.01 -7.09
CA LEU A 441 61.10 2.92 -7.61
C LEU A 441 62.18 3.37 -8.61
N SER A 442 62.05 4.57 -9.18
CA SER A 442 63.03 5.13 -10.12
C SER A 442 64.23 5.73 -9.40
N LEU A 443 65.42 5.18 -9.64
CA LEU A 443 66.67 5.59 -8.98
C LEU A 443 67.08 7.04 -9.25
N GLY A 444 66.79 7.56 -10.45
CA GLY A 444 67.19 8.91 -10.88
C GLY A 444 66.12 9.98 -10.71
N THR A 445 64.91 9.61 -10.27
CA THR A 445 63.78 10.55 -10.20
C THR A 445 63.63 11.10 -8.79
N ILE A 446 63.82 12.41 -8.64
CA ILE A 446 63.54 13.13 -7.40
C ILE A 446 62.06 13.50 -7.35
N ILE A 447 61.38 13.05 -6.29
CA ILE A 447 59.95 13.30 -6.10
C ILE A 447 59.77 14.71 -5.56
N LYS A 448 58.94 15.50 -6.23
CA LYS A 448 58.55 16.85 -5.77
C LYS A 448 57.11 16.81 -5.29
N PHE A 449 56.85 17.42 -4.13
CA PHE A 449 55.50 17.67 -3.66
C PHE A 449 54.96 18.93 -4.33
N GLU A 450 53.70 18.88 -4.75
CA GLU A 450 52.99 20.10 -5.13
C GLU A 450 52.87 21.01 -3.90
N GLN A 451 53.22 22.29 -4.06
CA GLN A 451 52.95 23.26 -3.00
C GLN A 451 51.43 23.42 -2.88
N PRO A 452 50.89 23.55 -1.66
CA PRO A 452 49.47 23.82 -1.49
C PRO A 452 49.14 25.13 -2.22
N THR A 453 48.30 25.04 -3.25
CA THR A 453 47.74 26.22 -3.90
C THR A 453 46.74 26.86 -2.95
N ASN A 454 47.20 27.88 -2.22
CA ASN A 454 46.29 28.85 -1.62
C ASN A 454 45.65 29.63 -2.77
N ASN A 455 44.50 29.19 -3.26
CA ASN A 455 43.72 29.95 -4.23
C ASN A 455 43.09 31.17 -3.55
N ALA A 456 43.87 32.24 -3.47
CA ALA A 456 43.38 33.60 -3.39
C ALA A 456 43.74 34.31 -4.72
N ALA A 457 42.71 34.44 -5.58
CA ALA A 457 42.59 35.38 -6.71
C ALA A 457 43.76 35.54 -7.70
N ALA A 458 43.63 34.95 -8.90
CA ALA A 458 43.88 35.61 -10.19
C ALA A 458 43.33 34.77 -11.36
N GLU A 459 42.65 35.44 -12.29
CA GLU A 459 41.87 34.90 -13.41
C GLU A 459 42.71 34.44 -14.63
N ASN A 460 42.07 33.57 -15.44
CA ASN A 460 42.24 33.30 -16.89
C ASN A 460 43.51 32.55 -17.35
N ASN A 461 43.47 31.52 -18.21
CA ASN A 461 42.52 31.04 -19.20
C ASN A 461 42.72 29.53 -19.41
N ASN A 462 41.65 28.72 -19.42
CA ASN A 462 41.38 27.73 -20.48
C ASN A 462 39.99 27.12 -20.27
N GLN A 463 39.21 27.13 -21.34
CA GLN A 463 37.82 26.70 -21.43
C GLN A 463 37.64 25.22 -21.09
N THR A 464 36.77 24.94 -20.12
CA THR A 464 35.89 23.76 -20.10
C THR A 464 34.67 24.06 -19.24
N ASN A 465 33.52 23.61 -19.72
CA ASN A 465 32.19 24.07 -19.32
C ASN A 465 31.85 23.76 -17.85
N ASN A 466 31.58 24.81 -17.07
CA ASN A 466 30.93 24.71 -15.77
C ASN A 466 29.43 24.42 -15.95
N SER A 467 28.98 23.21 -15.61
CA SER A 467 27.58 22.94 -15.27
C SER A 467 27.32 23.39 -13.83
N THR A 468 26.88 24.64 -13.68
CA THR A 468 26.34 25.16 -12.41
C THR A 468 25.05 24.42 -12.08
N ILE A 469 25.03 23.77 -10.93
CA ILE A 469 23.85 23.16 -10.31
C ILE A 469 22.81 24.27 -10.08
N ASN A 470 21.72 24.25 -10.86
CA ASN A 470 20.57 25.10 -10.64
C ASN A 470 19.53 24.33 -9.82
N ILE A 471 19.49 24.58 -8.52
CA ILE A 471 18.35 24.23 -7.68
C ILE A 471 17.26 25.25 -7.99
N LEU A 472 16.32 24.92 -8.87
CA LEU A 472 15.17 25.79 -9.13
C LEU A 472 14.03 25.44 -8.17
N ASN A 473 13.82 26.33 -7.20
CA ASN A 473 12.61 26.43 -6.41
C ASN A 473 11.41 26.75 -7.31
N ASN A 474 10.31 26.04 -7.08
CA ASN A 474 9.04 26.24 -7.77
C ASN A 474 8.37 27.55 -7.29
N SER A 475 8.10 28.46 -8.21
CA SER A 475 7.09 29.52 -8.04
C SER A 475 6.52 29.91 -9.40
N ASN A 476 5.23 29.64 -9.56
CA ASN A 476 4.37 30.11 -10.63
C ASN A 476 4.48 31.62 -10.81
N ASN A 477 4.62 32.07 -12.06
CA ASN A 477 3.86 33.20 -12.57
C ASN A 477 3.82 33.21 -14.11
N ASN A 478 2.60 33.36 -14.62
CA ASN A 478 2.24 33.58 -16.01
C ASN A 478 2.91 34.82 -16.59
N THR A 479 3.44 34.72 -17.82
CA THR A 479 3.26 35.81 -18.81
C THR A 479 3.43 35.26 -20.23
N ASP A 480 2.39 35.46 -21.04
CA ASP A 480 2.40 35.37 -22.50
C ASP A 480 3.49 36.25 -23.10
N ASN A 481 4.18 35.76 -24.15
CA ASN A 481 4.47 36.53 -25.37
C ASN A 481 5.12 35.66 -26.47
N ASN A 482 4.25 35.28 -27.41
CA ASN A 482 4.41 35.13 -28.86
C ASN A 482 5.75 35.58 -29.50
N ILE A 483 6.57 34.65 -30.04
CA ILE A 483 7.44 34.88 -31.23
C ILE A 483 7.52 33.62 -32.10
N LYS A 484 7.38 33.85 -33.41
CA LYS A 484 7.22 32.94 -34.55
C LYS A 484 8.41 32.00 -34.84
N ASN A 485 8.03 30.80 -35.29
CA ASN A 485 8.65 29.87 -36.23
C ASN A 485 9.95 30.28 -36.94
N GLN A 486 10.93 29.37 -36.91
CA GLN A 486 11.67 28.91 -38.11
C GLN A 486 12.06 27.42 -37.96
N ASN A 487 11.63 26.62 -38.95
CA ASN A 487 12.04 25.26 -39.36
C ASN A 487 13.56 25.05 -39.31
N GLU A 488 14.18 23.87 -39.24
CA GLU A 488 13.92 22.45 -39.54
C GLU A 488 15.00 21.69 -38.71
N ASN A 489 14.84 20.47 -38.19
CA ASN A 489 14.96 19.25 -38.98
C ASN A 489 14.59 18.03 -38.10
N GLN A 490 14.00 17.03 -38.75
CA GLN A 490 13.44 15.82 -38.16
C GLN A 490 14.50 14.93 -37.51
N ASN A 491 14.22 14.41 -36.30
CA ASN A 491 14.63 13.06 -35.94
C ASN A 491 13.46 12.36 -35.23
N SER A 492 12.60 11.76 -36.04
CA SER A 492 11.43 11.02 -35.61
C SER A 492 11.83 9.62 -35.13
N ASN A 493 12.22 9.49 -33.86
CA ASN A 493 12.23 8.21 -33.17
C ASN A 493 10.84 7.94 -32.55
N LYS A 494 9.88 7.58 -33.41
CA LYS A 494 8.60 6.99 -32.98
C LYS A 494 8.87 5.51 -32.68
N ILE A 495 9.09 5.18 -31.41
CA ILE A 495 9.25 3.77 -31.00
C ILE A 495 7.85 3.18 -30.81
N ASN A 496 7.56 2.15 -31.60
CA ASN A 496 6.36 1.32 -31.47
C ASN A 496 6.55 0.35 -30.30
N ILE A 497 5.90 0.62 -29.16
CA ILE A 497 5.80 -0.36 -28.07
C ILE A 497 4.63 -1.27 -28.43
N GLY A 498 4.96 -2.50 -28.81
CA GLY A 498 4.04 -3.43 -29.45
C GLY A 498 2.83 -3.81 -28.59
N ASN A 499 1.67 -3.85 -29.23
CA ASN A 499 0.47 -4.49 -28.71
C ASN A 499 0.76 -5.98 -28.46
N ARG A 500 0.57 -6.43 -27.22
CA ARG A 500 0.34 -7.83 -26.87
C ARG A 500 -0.93 -7.97 -26.05
#